data_AF-A0A3Q9G8G7-F1
#
_entry.id   AF-A0A3Q9G8G7-F1
#
_cell.length_a   1.000
_cell.length_b   1.000
_cell.length_c   1.000
_cell.angle_alpha   90.00
_cell.angle_beta   90.00
_cell.angle_gamma   90.00
#
_symmetry.space_group_name_H-M   'P 1'
#
loop_
_entity.id
_entity.type
_entity.pdbx_description
1 polymer ?
#
loop_
_entity_poly.entity_id
_entity_poly.type
_entity_poly.pdbx_seq_one_letter_code
_entity_poly.pdbx_strand_id
1 'polypeptide(L)'
;MSDEYDKIKMATECDQTRDKRVSTTTLMMRKKEPRAEPEEESNLEREKELSSESNSVLDDTWAELTQDWQAQPTPTTDIIALMKRTRRRTYGAKFCFLLNIVTTLGLIIAFFYGLLYGVWGEAANIYLGLGSLLSIIFVYFETKIRVSTWSQLCDSPEKAIENAIASSESSMKYMWITKISLLPFLPLVNWFIYSESQTSEKAVLPVYLVVNGFILAVYLFVSYLHRKRQQEYQQLLQVKRV
;
A
#
# COMPACT_ATOMS: atom_id res chain seq x y z
N MET A 1 8.69 17.88 17.15
CA MET A 1 8.67 16.42 17.44
C MET A 1 7.92 16.12 18.75
N SER A 2 7.07 17.03 19.26
CA SER A 2 6.37 16.88 20.55
C SER A 2 4.86 16.64 20.39
N ASP A 3 4.24 17.12 19.30
CA ASP A 3 2.77 17.13 19.18
C ASP A 3 2.16 15.79 18.74
N GLU A 4 2.98 14.87 18.20
CA GLU A 4 2.53 13.56 17.73
C GLU A 4 2.53 12.50 18.87
N TYR A 5 3.38 12.68 19.89
CA TYR A 5 3.43 11.80 21.05
C TYR A 5 2.27 12.05 22.03
N ASP A 6 1.79 13.29 22.16
CA ASP A 6 0.67 13.62 23.06
C ASP A 6 -0.69 13.13 22.54
N LYS A 7 -0.88 13.07 21.22
CA LYS A 7 -2.11 12.49 20.63
C LYS A 7 -2.20 10.98 20.82
N ILE A 8 -1.07 10.27 20.83
CA ILE A 8 -1.04 8.81 21.03
C ILE A 8 -1.31 8.48 22.51
N LYS A 9 -0.83 9.30 23.45
CA LYS A 9 -1.08 9.09 24.88
C LYS A 9 -2.55 9.34 25.27
N MET A 10 -3.18 10.38 24.73
CA MET A 10 -4.60 10.70 24.96
C MET A 10 -5.57 9.63 24.44
N ALA A 11 -5.27 8.99 23.30
CA ALA A 11 -6.12 7.94 22.75
C ALA A 11 -6.09 6.65 23.59
N THR A 12 -4.96 6.38 24.26
CA THR A 12 -4.76 5.14 25.01
C THR A 12 -5.41 5.18 26.41
N GLU A 13 -5.55 6.37 27.02
CA GLU A 13 -6.28 6.54 28.30
C GLU A 13 -7.81 6.58 28.12
N CYS A 14 -8.31 6.94 26.93
CA CYS A 14 -9.75 7.02 26.66
C CYS A 14 -10.41 5.63 26.59
N ASP A 15 -9.72 4.61 26.08
CA ASP A 15 -10.24 3.24 26.00
C ASP A 15 -10.20 2.50 27.35
N GLN A 16 -9.16 2.70 28.16
CA GLN A 16 -9.07 2.04 29.49
C GLN A 16 -10.14 2.52 30.48
N THR A 17 -10.66 3.74 30.30
CA THR A 17 -11.68 4.30 31.20
C THR A 17 -13.10 3.81 30.86
N ARG A 18 -13.31 3.29 29.64
CA ARG A 18 -14.61 2.82 29.17
C ARG A 18 -14.90 1.37 29.58
N ASP A 19 -13.87 0.54 29.66
CA ASP A 19 -14.00 -0.88 30.07
C ASP A 19 -14.25 -1.09 31.57
N LYS A 20 -13.88 -0.13 32.43
CA LYS A 20 -14.11 -0.25 33.89
C LYS A 20 -15.49 0.19 34.37
N ARG A 21 -16.35 0.71 33.48
CA ARG A 21 -17.64 1.32 33.87
C ARG A 21 -18.89 0.53 33.49
N VAL A 22 -18.74 -0.65 32.90
CA VAL A 22 -19.86 -1.53 32.53
C VAL A 22 -19.69 -2.88 33.20
N SER A 23 -19.68 -2.88 34.52
CA SER A 23 -19.97 -4.07 35.33
C SER A 23 -20.26 -3.62 36.75
N THR A 24 -21.32 -4.18 37.34
CA THR A 24 -21.82 -3.99 38.72
C THR A 24 -23.00 -3.03 38.87
N THR A 25 -24.12 -3.30 38.19
CA THR A 25 -25.44 -2.94 38.73
C THR A 25 -26.46 -4.03 38.43
N THR A 26 -26.30 -5.20 39.05
CA THR A 26 -27.34 -6.23 39.07
C THR A 26 -27.80 -6.43 40.51
N LEU A 27 -28.86 -5.69 40.84
CA LEU A 27 -29.94 -5.98 41.79
C LEU A 27 -29.70 -7.11 42.83
N MET A 28 -29.43 -6.72 44.07
CA MET A 28 -29.65 -7.54 45.26
C MET A 28 -31.16 -7.62 45.56
N MET A 29 -31.78 -8.75 45.22
CA MET A 29 -33.12 -9.14 45.67
C MET A 29 -33.08 -9.50 47.17
N ARG A 30 -33.74 -8.70 48.01
CA ARG A 30 -34.03 -9.03 49.41
C ARG A 30 -35.28 -9.90 49.46
N LYS A 31 -35.11 -11.23 49.48
CA LYS A 31 -36.20 -12.18 49.69
C LYS A 31 -36.57 -12.20 51.18
N LYS A 32 -37.83 -11.86 51.48
CA LYS A 32 -38.47 -12.01 52.79
C LYS A 32 -38.83 -13.48 52.98
N GLU A 33 -38.50 -14.01 54.14
CA GLU A 33 -38.87 -15.35 54.62
C GLU A 33 -40.38 -15.43 54.87
N PRO A 34 -41.01 -16.58 54.54
CA PRO A 34 -42.06 -17.08 55.42
C PRO A 34 -41.93 -18.59 55.71
N ARG A 35 -42.56 -18.92 56.82
CA ARG A 35 -42.59 -20.15 57.61
C ARG A 35 -43.31 -21.30 56.90
N ALA A 36 -42.63 -22.45 56.86
CA ALA A 36 -43.01 -23.86 56.65
C ALA A 36 -44.45 -24.29 56.25
N GLU A 37 -44.54 -25.07 55.15
CA GLU A 37 -45.40 -26.26 54.99
C GLU A 37 -44.67 -27.33 54.13
N PRO A 38 -44.89 -28.65 54.29
CA PRO A 38 -43.93 -29.70 53.91
C PRO A 38 -44.16 -30.39 52.55
N GLU A 39 -45.05 -29.90 51.68
CA GLU A 39 -45.39 -30.62 50.44
C GLU A 39 -44.82 -29.99 49.14
N GLU A 40 -44.27 -28.77 49.19
CA GLU A 40 -43.70 -28.08 48.01
C GLU A 40 -42.24 -28.43 47.70
N GLU A 41 -41.47 -28.96 48.65
CA GLU A 41 -40.02 -29.21 48.46
C GLU A 41 -39.74 -30.22 47.34
N SER A 42 -40.59 -31.23 47.15
CA SER A 42 -40.39 -32.28 46.14
C SER A 42 -40.64 -31.84 44.68
N ASN A 43 -41.49 -30.84 44.47
CA ASN A 43 -41.69 -30.22 43.15
C ASN A 43 -40.65 -29.11 42.91
N LEU A 44 -40.23 -28.41 43.96
CA LEU A 44 -39.21 -27.37 43.86
C LEU A 44 -37.81 -27.93 43.59
N GLU A 45 -37.47 -29.11 44.13
CA GLU A 45 -36.24 -29.83 43.78
C GLU A 45 -36.28 -30.37 42.35
N ARG A 46 -37.42 -30.90 41.91
CA ARG A 46 -37.60 -31.39 40.53
C ARG A 46 -37.58 -30.25 39.50
N GLU A 47 -38.15 -29.08 39.82
CA GLU A 47 -38.03 -27.86 39.00
C GLU A 47 -36.62 -27.26 39.05
N LYS A 48 -35.90 -27.37 40.17
CA LYS A 48 -34.48 -26.97 40.26
C LYS A 48 -33.56 -27.87 39.46
N GLU A 49 -33.80 -29.19 39.46
CA GLU A 49 -33.04 -30.13 38.61
C GLU A 49 -33.34 -29.90 37.13
N LEU A 50 -34.61 -29.73 36.75
CA LEU A 50 -35.02 -29.46 35.37
C LEU A 50 -34.53 -28.07 34.87
N SER A 51 -34.51 -27.06 35.74
CA SER A 51 -33.95 -25.73 35.44
C SER A 51 -32.42 -25.71 35.46
N SER A 52 -31.78 -26.53 36.30
CA SER A 52 -30.33 -26.74 36.32
C SER A 52 -29.86 -27.39 35.02
N GLU A 53 -30.55 -28.42 34.56
CA GLU A 53 -30.23 -29.18 33.36
C GLU A 53 -30.52 -28.38 32.08
N SER A 54 -31.58 -27.56 32.06
CA SER A 54 -31.82 -26.64 30.93
C SER A 54 -30.86 -25.44 30.91
N ASN A 55 -30.44 -24.93 32.07
CA ASN A 55 -29.41 -23.90 32.15
C ASN A 55 -28.03 -24.44 31.74
N SER A 56 -27.68 -25.68 32.08
CA SER A 56 -26.42 -26.28 31.62
C SER A 56 -26.41 -26.48 30.12
N VAL A 57 -27.53 -26.93 29.52
CA VAL A 57 -27.68 -27.03 28.05
C VAL A 57 -27.55 -25.67 27.39
N LEU A 58 -28.13 -24.60 27.95
CA LEU A 58 -27.95 -23.24 27.44
C LEU A 58 -26.50 -22.78 27.53
N ASP A 59 -25.81 -23.04 28.64
CA ASP A 59 -24.42 -22.64 28.85
C ASP A 59 -23.47 -23.36 27.88
N ASP A 60 -23.69 -24.66 27.65
CA ASP A 60 -22.96 -25.44 26.65
C ASP A 60 -23.20 -24.89 25.22
N THR A 61 -24.44 -24.54 24.90
CA THR A 61 -24.80 -23.97 23.59
C THR A 61 -24.19 -22.56 23.41
N TRP A 62 -24.15 -21.75 24.46
CA TRP A 62 -23.50 -20.44 24.45
C TRP A 62 -21.98 -20.57 24.35
N ALA A 63 -21.37 -21.56 24.99
CA ALA A 63 -19.94 -21.84 24.88
C ALA A 63 -19.57 -22.27 23.47
N GLU A 64 -20.37 -23.14 22.84
CA GLU A 64 -20.20 -23.56 21.45
C GLU A 64 -20.37 -22.37 20.49
N LEU A 65 -21.41 -21.53 20.68
CA LEU A 65 -21.64 -20.34 19.87
C LEU A 65 -20.52 -19.30 20.03
N THR A 66 -19.97 -19.17 21.24
CA THR A 66 -18.86 -18.25 21.53
C THR A 66 -17.56 -18.78 20.93
N GLN A 67 -17.32 -20.09 20.98
CA GLN A 67 -16.22 -20.72 20.25
C GLN A 67 -16.37 -20.56 18.75
N ASP A 68 -17.57 -20.70 18.20
CA ASP A 68 -17.83 -20.53 16.76
C ASP A 68 -17.65 -19.06 16.34
N TRP A 69 -18.07 -18.11 17.18
CA TRP A 69 -17.79 -16.68 17.03
C TRP A 69 -16.29 -16.35 17.09
N GLN A 70 -15.53 -17.03 17.95
CA GLN A 70 -14.06 -16.85 18.07
C GLN A 70 -13.29 -17.61 16.98
N ALA A 71 -13.86 -18.70 16.46
CA ALA A 71 -13.29 -19.53 15.41
C ALA A 71 -13.60 -19.00 14.01
N GLN A 72 -14.46 -17.98 13.89
CA GLN A 72 -14.65 -17.30 12.61
C GLN A 72 -13.27 -16.88 12.07
N PRO A 73 -12.87 -17.38 10.89
CA PRO A 73 -11.60 -17.01 10.30
C PRO A 73 -11.70 -15.53 9.95
N THR A 74 -11.24 -14.68 10.87
CA THR A 74 -11.26 -13.24 10.59
C THR A 74 -10.30 -13.01 9.42
N PRO A 75 -10.75 -12.43 8.29
CA PRO A 75 -9.89 -12.12 7.14
C PRO A 75 -8.82 -11.05 7.47
N THR A 76 -8.71 -10.66 8.74
CA THR A 76 -7.82 -9.62 9.28
C THR A 76 -6.35 -9.95 9.07
N THR A 77 -5.96 -11.23 9.15
CA THR A 77 -4.56 -11.64 8.99
C THR A 77 -4.04 -11.36 7.58
N ASP A 78 -4.88 -11.57 6.56
CA ASP A 78 -4.50 -11.29 5.17
C ASP A 78 -4.55 -9.79 4.86
N ILE A 79 -5.51 -9.04 5.44
CA ILE A 79 -5.60 -7.58 5.29
C ILE A 79 -4.37 -6.87 5.87
N ILE A 80 -3.87 -7.29 7.03
CA ILE A 80 -2.66 -6.72 7.64
C ILE A 80 -1.42 -7.04 6.80
N ALA A 81 -1.33 -8.27 6.27
CA ALA A 81 -0.24 -8.67 5.37
C ALA A 81 -0.27 -7.89 4.04
N LEU A 82 -1.46 -7.71 3.46
CA LEU A 82 -1.72 -6.87 2.28
C LEU A 82 -1.32 -5.43 2.55
N MET A 83 -1.72 -4.85 3.68
CA MET A 83 -1.38 -3.48 4.05
C MET A 83 0.15 -3.30 4.21
N LYS A 84 0.83 -4.26 4.86
CA LYS A 84 2.30 -4.24 5.00
C LYS A 84 3.01 -4.32 3.64
N ARG A 85 2.51 -5.19 2.75
CA ARG A 85 3.03 -5.32 1.38
C ARG A 85 2.83 -4.04 0.57
N THR A 86 1.64 -3.44 0.65
CA THR A 86 1.30 -2.17 -0.01
C THR A 86 2.16 -1.04 0.53
N ARG A 87 2.31 -0.92 1.85
CA ARG A 87 3.16 0.08 2.50
C ARG A 87 4.63 -0.04 2.07
N ARG A 88 5.19 -1.26 2.02
CA ARG A 88 6.57 -1.48 1.56
C ARG A 88 6.76 -1.07 0.10
N ARG A 89 5.77 -1.36 -0.76
CA ARG A 89 5.76 -0.92 -2.16
C ARG A 89 5.68 0.60 -2.28
N THR A 90 4.89 1.26 -1.43
CA THR A 90 4.80 2.73 -1.37
C THR A 90 6.13 3.35 -0.95
N TYR A 91 6.87 2.77 0.00
CA TYR A 91 8.21 3.23 0.35
C TYR A 91 9.20 3.09 -0.81
N GLY A 92 9.20 1.95 -1.52
CA GLY A 92 10.03 1.78 -2.73
C GLY A 92 9.68 2.81 -3.81
N ALA A 93 8.38 3.06 -4.02
CA ALA A 93 7.90 4.08 -4.94
C ALA A 93 8.33 5.50 -4.55
N LYS A 94 8.31 5.83 -3.25
CA LYS A 94 8.80 7.11 -2.70
C LYS A 94 10.31 7.25 -2.91
N PHE A 95 11.08 6.18 -2.69
CA PHE A 95 12.51 6.18 -2.90
C PHE A 95 12.89 6.38 -4.38
N CYS A 96 12.22 5.68 -5.31
CA CYS A 96 12.41 5.92 -6.75
C CYS A 96 12.06 7.36 -7.15
N PHE A 97 10.99 7.92 -6.58
CA PHE A 97 10.62 9.32 -6.82
C PHE A 97 11.69 10.30 -6.32
N LEU A 98 12.26 10.04 -5.13
CA LEU A 98 13.36 10.84 -4.60
C LEU A 98 14.59 10.77 -5.53
N LEU A 99 14.92 9.58 -6.04
CA LEU A 99 16.01 9.43 -7.01
C LEU A 99 15.74 10.24 -8.28
N ASN A 100 14.53 10.22 -8.81
CA ASN A 100 14.18 11.03 -9.98
C ASN A 100 14.41 12.53 -9.72
N ILE A 101 14.00 13.05 -8.55
CA ILE A 101 14.26 14.46 -8.16
C ILE A 101 15.77 14.74 -8.07
N VAL A 102 16.55 13.85 -7.48
CA VAL A 102 18.02 14.04 -7.38
C VAL A 102 18.65 14.02 -8.76
N THR A 103 18.20 13.13 -9.65
CA THR A 103 18.67 13.06 -11.03
C THR A 103 18.33 14.33 -11.81
N THR A 104 17.15 14.92 -11.63
CA THR A 104 16.79 16.16 -12.33
C THR A 104 17.60 17.35 -11.84
N LEU A 105 17.82 17.46 -10.54
CA LEU A 105 18.75 18.44 -9.97
C LEU A 105 20.17 18.26 -10.52
N GLY A 106 20.65 17.02 -10.60
CA GLY A 106 21.95 16.69 -11.18
C GLY A 106 22.07 17.12 -12.65
N LEU A 107 21.04 16.88 -13.46
CA LEU A 107 20.99 17.30 -14.87
C LEU A 107 21.02 18.82 -15.02
N ILE A 108 20.28 19.55 -14.17
CA ILE A 108 20.27 21.01 -14.17
C ILE A 108 21.66 21.55 -13.81
N ILE A 109 22.28 21.03 -12.75
CA ILE A 109 23.63 21.44 -12.32
C ILE A 109 24.65 21.13 -13.42
N ALA A 110 24.60 19.95 -14.02
CA ALA A 110 25.48 19.55 -15.11
C ALA A 110 25.31 20.45 -16.34
N PHE A 111 24.07 20.89 -16.65
CA PHE A 111 23.81 21.81 -17.75
C PHE A 111 24.44 23.19 -17.50
N PHE A 112 24.26 23.77 -16.31
CA PHE A 112 24.92 25.03 -15.96
C PHE A 112 26.45 24.91 -15.93
N TYR A 113 26.97 23.80 -15.41
CA TYR A 113 28.40 23.53 -15.43
C TYR A 113 28.95 23.43 -16.87
N GLY A 114 28.24 22.74 -17.75
CA GLY A 114 28.57 22.64 -19.17
C GLY A 114 28.57 23.98 -19.90
N LEU A 115 27.65 24.89 -19.55
CA LEU A 115 27.59 26.25 -20.11
C LEU A 115 28.73 27.16 -19.60
N LEU A 116 29.07 27.08 -18.32
CA LEU A 116 30.08 27.96 -17.70
C LEU A 116 31.51 27.58 -18.08
N TYR A 117 31.80 26.27 -18.16
CA TYR A 117 33.16 25.77 -18.38
C TYR A 117 33.40 25.22 -19.79
N GLY A 118 32.35 25.06 -20.60
CA GLY A 118 32.47 24.67 -22.02
C GLY A 118 33.05 23.27 -22.27
N VAL A 119 33.08 22.38 -21.27
CA VAL A 119 33.88 21.13 -21.30
C VAL A 119 33.27 20.03 -22.18
N TRP A 120 31.96 20.04 -22.42
CA TRP A 120 31.21 18.87 -22.93
C TRP A 120 30.92 18.95 -24.44
N GLY A 121 31.33 20.04 -25.11
CA GLY A 121 31.00 20.29 -26.51
C GLY A 121 29.57 20.78 -26.73
N GLU A 122 29.32 21.37 -27.90
CA GLU A 122 28.04 22.02 -28.22
C GLU A 122 26.88 21.02 -28.29
N ALA A 123 27.10 19.85 -28.90
CA ALA A 123 26.11 18.79 -29.00
C ALA A 123 25.67 18.32 -27.60
N ALA A 124 26.60 17.85 -26.75
CA ALA A 124 26.25 17.35 -25.43
C ALA A 124 25.52 18.40 -24.57
N ASN A 125 25.92 19.67 -24.64
CA ASN A 125 25.24 20.76 -23.92
C ASN A 125 23.79 20.97 -24.40
N ILE A 126 23.53 20.88 -25.70
CA ILE A 126 22.16 20.98 -26.26
C ILE A 126 21.28 19.82 -25.75
N TYR A 127 21.80 18.59 -25.76
CA TYR A 127 21.06 17.43 -25.24
C TYR A 127 20.90 17.46 -23.72
N LEU A 128 21.89 17.97 -22.97
CA LEU A 128 21.76 18.19 -21.54
C LEU A 128 20.69 19.23 -21.22
N GLY A 129 20.62 20.31 -21.99
CA GLY A 129 19.59 21.33 -21.87
C GLY A 129 18.19 20.76 -22.15
N LEU A 130 18.02 20.11 -23.30
CA LEU A 130 16.75 19.49 -23.69
C LEU A 130 16.34 18.37 -22.75
N GLY A 131 17.30 17.56 -22.31
CA GLY A 131 17.13 16.50 -21.31
C GLY A 131 16.71 17.06 -19.96
N SER A 132 17.35 18.13 -19.47
CA SER A 132 16.98 18.77 -18.20
C SER A 132 15.54 19.32 -18.24
N LEU A 133 15.14 19.95 -19.35
CA LEU A 133 13.80 20.50 -19.54
C LEU A 133 12.73 19.40 -19.58
N LEU A 134 12.96 18.34 -20.35
CA LEU A 134 12.09 17.16 -20.36
C LEU A 134 12.00 16.49 -18.98
N SER A 135 13.11 16.45 -18.25
CA SER A 135 13.18 15.84 -16.92
C SER A 135 12.36 16.62 -15.88
N ILE A 136 12.38 17.96 -15.93
CA ILE A 136 11.53 18.82 -15.09
C ILE A 136 10.06 18.54 -15.37
N ILE A 137 9.66 18.51 -16.65
CA ILE A 137 8.28 18.19 -17.06
C ILE A 137 7.88 16.80 -16.55
N PHE A 138 8.77 15.82 -16.71
CA PHE A 138 8.54 14.46 -16.24
C PHE A 138 8.31 14.39 -14.73
N VAL A 139 9.18 15.01 -13.91
CA VAL A 139 9.02 15.04 -12.44
C VAL A 139 7.74 15.75 -12.02
N TYR A 140 7.33 16.82 -12.72
CA TYR A 140 6.07 17.50 -12.43
C TYR A 140 4.86 16.56 -12.59
N PHE A 141 4.76 15.88 -13.73
CA PHE A 141 3.67 14.91 -13.95
C PHE A 141 3.74 13.72 -12.99
N GLU A 142 4.95 13.22 -12.73
CA GLU A 142 5.17 12.14 -11.78
C GLU A 142 4.70 12.52 -10.37
N THR A 143 5.05 13.73 -9.91
CA THR A 143 4.62 14.28 -8.62
C THR A 143 3.10 14.35 -8.55
N LYS A 144 2.45 14.93 -9.57
CA LYS A 144 0.99 15.10 -9.59
C LYS A 144 0.25 13.78 -9.44
N ILE A 145 0.66 12.76 -10.20
CA ILE A 145 -0.03 11.47 -10.20
C ILE A 145 0.31 10.67 -8.91
N ARG A 146 1.56 10.74 -8.41
CA ARG A 146 1.96 10.03 -7.18
C ARG A 146 1.32 10.64 -5.93
N VAL A 147 1.22 11.96 -5.83
CA VAL A 147 0.53 12.62 -4.70
C VAL A 147 -0.93 12.21 -4.64
N SER A 148 -1.64 12.23 -5.78
CA SER A 148 -3.03 11.77 -5.86
C SER A 148 -3.19 10.29 -5.46
N THR A 149 -2.21 9.46 -5.80
CA THR A 149 -2.24 8.03 -5.45
C THR A 149 -1.96 7.84 -3.96
N TRP A 150 -0.97 8.54 -3.40
CA TRP A 150 -0.61 8.43 -1.98
C TRP A 150 -1.66 9.02 -1.04
N SER A 151 -2.39 10.06 -1.45
CA SER A 151 -3.48 10.59 -0.64
C SER A 151 -4.64 9.60 -0.49
N GLN A 152 -4.91 8.78 -1.53
CA GLN A 152 -5.92 7.72 -1.48
C GLN A 152 -5.48 6.51 -0.64
N LEU A 153 -4.19 6.36 -0.38
CA LEU A 153 -3.63 5.23 0.36
C LEU A 153 -3.79 5.31 1.89
N CYS A 154 -4.16 6.48 2.43
CA CYS A 154 -4.27 6.74 3.87
C CYS A 154 -5.64 6.40 4.49
N ASP A 155 -6.57 5.85 3.70
CA ASP A 155 -7.90 5.49 4.19
C ASP A 155 -7.90 4.16 4.97
N SER A 156 -8.79 4.10 5.98
CA SER A 156 -9.02 3.06 6.98
C SER A 156 -8.85 1.60 6.52
N PRO A 157 -8.52 0.64 7.42
CA PRO A 157 -8.29 -0.78 7.09
C PRO A 157 -9.44 -1.45 6.32
N GLU A 158 -10.69 -0.99 6.51
CA GLU A 158 -11.86 -1.44 5.73
C GLU A 158 -11.74 -1.17 4.22
N LYS A 159 -10.97 -0.15 3.82
CA LYS A 159 -10.71 0.21 2.41
C LYS A 159 -9.41 -0.38 1.86
N ALA A 160 -8.72 -1.26 2.61
CA ALA A 160 -7.42 -1.79 2.19
C ALA A 160 -7.46 -2.55 0.85
N ILE A 161 -8.55 -3.28 0.57
CA ILE A 161 -8.74 -4.01 -0.69
C ILE A 161 -8.99 -3.03 -1.85
N GLU A 162 -9.85 -2.02 -1.65
CA GLU A 162 -10.13 -1.00 -2.68
C GLU A 162 -8.89 -0.17 -3.00
N ASN A 163 -8.13 0.17 -1.98
CA ASN A 163 -6.85 0.86 -2.10
C ASN A 163 -5.80 0.01 -2.84
N ALA A 164 -5.74 -1.30 -2.58
CA ALA A 164 -4.89 -2.22 -3.33
C ALA A 164 -5.30 -2.34 -4.82
N ILE A 165 -6.61 -2.29 -5.12
CA ILE A 165 -7.14 -2.28 -6.48
C ILE A 165 -6.79 -0.95 -7.18
N ALA A 166 -7.03 0.20 -6.55
CA ALA A 166 -6.67 1.51 -7.09
C ALA A 166 -5.14 1.65 -7.30
N SER A 167 -4.34 1.12 -6.39
CA SER A 167 -2.88 1.09 -6.49
C SER A 167 -2.39 0.20 -7.64
N SER A 168 -3.04 -0.94 -7.87
CA SER A 168 -2.70 -1.82 -9.00
C SER A 168 -3.15 -1.23 -10.34
N GLU A 169 -4.33 -0.61 -10.41
CA GLU A 169 -4.81 0.08 -11.62
C GLU A 169 -3.90 1.24 -12.03
N SER A 170 -3.58 2.13 -11.08
CA SER A 170 -2.65 3.24 -11.32
C SER A 170 -1.28 2.72 -11.75
N SER A 171 -0.74 1.69 -11.09
CA SER A 171 0.53 1.06 -11.47
C SER A 171 0.50 0.49 -12.90
N MET A 172 -0.62 -0.08 -13.37
CA MET A 172 -0.74 -0.58 -14.74
C MET A 172 -0.72 0.57 -15.75
N LYS A 173 -1.50 1.64 -15.50
CA LYS A 173 -1.51 2.84 -16.34
C LYS A 173 -0.12 3.44 -16.47
N TYR A 174 0.62 3.54 -15.36
CA TYR A 174 2.01 3.99 -15.36
C TYR A 174 2.92 3.10 -16.23
N MET A 175 2.90 1.78 -16.04
CA MET A 175 3.74 0.88 -16.83
C MET A 175 3.42 0.94 -18.33
N TRP A 176 2.15 1.18 -18.68
CA TRP A 176 1.74 1.38 -20.07
C TRP A 176 2.29 2.69 -20.64
N ILE A 177 2.17 3.80 -19.90
CA ILE A 177 2.77 5.09 -20.27
C ILE A 177 4.30 4.94 -20.43
N THR A 178 4.97 4.24 -19.50
CA THR A 178 6.41 3.99 -19.58
C THR A 178 6.80 3.28 -20.87
N LYS A 179 6.05 2.24 -21.29
CA LYS A 179 6.30 1.55 -22.57
C LYS A 179 6.19 2.48 -23.77
N ILE A 180 5.15 3.32 -23.80
CA ILE A 180 4.93 4.26 -24.90
C ILE A 180 5.99 5.35 -24.90
N SER A 181 6.38 5.86 -23.73
CA SER A 181 7.42 6.89 -23.60
C SER A 181 8.82 6.40 -23.99
N LEU A 182 9.08 5.09 -23.90
CA LEU A 182 10.35 4.50 -24.30
C LEU A 182 10.52 4.44 -25.83
N LEU A 183 9.41 4.36 -26.56
CA LEU A 183 9.38 4.23 -28.02
C LEU A 183 9.99 5.43 -28.76
N PRO A 184 9.61 6.70 -28.49
CA PRO A 184 10.26 7.86 -29.09
C PRO A 184 11.67 8.10 -28.55
N PHE A 185 12.04 7.49 -27.41
CA PHE A 185 13.38 7.61 -26.84
C PHE A 185 14.42 6.86 -27.68
N LEU A 186 14.04 5.75 -28.34
CA LEU A 186 14.92 4.99 -29.25
C LEU A 186 15.51 5.83 -30.39
N PRO A 187 14.72 6.51 -31.25
CA PRO A 187 15.29 7.33 -32.31
C PRO A 187 16.09 8.52 -31.77
N LEU A 188 15.67 9.13 -30.64
CA LEU A 188 16.41 10.23 -30.01
C LEU A 188 17.81 9.82 -29.55
N VAL A 189 17.91 8.67 -28.87
CA VAL A 189 19.21 8.18 -28.38
C VAL A 189 20.10 7.73 -29.53
N ASN A 190 19.53 7.07 -30.56
CA ASN A 190 20.30 6.68 -31.73
C ASN A 190 20.80 7.90 -32.52
N TRP A 191 20.01 8.97 -32.59
CA TRP A 191 20.41 10.25 -33.17
C TRP A 191 21.51 10.95 -32.35
N PHE A 192 21.45 10.88 -31.02
CA PHE A 192 22.52 11.38 -30.14
C PHE A 192 23.85 10.65 -30.38
N ILE A 193 23.83 9.32 -30.42
CA ILE A 193 25.03 8.53 -30.71
C ILE A 193 25.57 8.87 -32.10
N TYR A 194 24.70 9.17 -33.07
CA TYR A 194 25.10 9.61 -34.40
C TYR A 194 25.81 10.97 -34.36
N SER A 195 25.25 11.96 -33.65
CA SER A 195 25.89 13.27 -33.53
C SER A 195 27.26 13.20 -32.84
N GLU A 196 27.39 12.36 -31.80
CA GLU A 196 28.67 12.14 -31.12
C GLU A 196 29.65 11.31 -31.98
N SER A 197 29.15 10.44 -32.86
CA SER A 197 29.99 9.68 -33.79
C SER A 197 30.67 10.57 -34.83
N GLN A 198 30.09 11.73 -35.15
CA GLN A 198 30.67 12.66 -36.12
C GLN A 198 31.82 13.49 -35.52
N THR A 199 31.84 13.64 -34.19
CA THR A 199 32.86 14.42 -33.46
C THR A 199 33.93 13.53 -32.81
N SER A 200 33.73 12.21 -32.78
CA SER A 200 34.56 11.26 -32.05
C SER A 200 35.15 10.19 -32.98
N GLU A 201 36.46 9.99 -32.94
CA GLU A 201 37.16 8.95 -33.72
C GLU A 201 36.94 7.52 -33.17
N LYS A 202 36.14 7.36 -32.10
CA LYS A 202 35.94 6.06 -31.43
C LYS A 202 34.97 5.17 -32.20
N ALA A 203 35.17 3.86 -32.10
CA ALA A 203 34.25 2.87 -32.66
C ALA A 203 32.84 3.03 -32.06
N VAL A 204 31.88 3.45 -32.88
CA VAL A 204 30.51 3.77 -32.46
C VAL A 204 29.56 2.56 -32.45
N LEU A 205 29.87 1.53 -33.24
CA LEU A 205 29.11 0.28 -33.34
C LEU A 205 28.88 -0.42 -31.96
N PRO A 206 29.90 -0.60 -31.09
CA PRO A 206 29.66 -1.18 -29.77
C PRO A 206 28.76 -0.31 -28.88
N VAL A 207 28.83 1.03 -29.00
CA VAL A 207 27.97 1.95 -28.25
C VAL A 207 26.51 1.77 -28.68
N TYR A 208 26.24 1.68 -29.98
CA TYR A 208 24.90 1.38 -30.49
C TYR A 208 24.34 0.05 -29.96
N LEU A 209 25.14 -1.02 -29.99
CA LEU A 209 24.70 -2.34 -29.53
C LEU A 209 24.38 -2.35 -28.03
N VAL A 210 25.25 -1.76 -27.20
CA VAL A 210 25.05 -1.69 -25.74
C VAL A 210 23.81 -0.88 -25.40
N VAL A 211 23.65 0.30 -26.01
CA VAL A 211 22.55 1.20 -25.70
C VAL A 211 21.20 0.64 -26.16
N ASN A 212 21.11 0.15 -27.40
CA ASN A 212 19.87 -0.46 -27.90
C ASN A 212 19.56 -1.77 -27.15
N GLY A 213 20.56 -2.58 -26.83
CA GLY A 213 20.41 -3.78 -26.02
C GLY A 213 19.87 -3.47 -24.62
N PHE A 214 20.38 -2.42 -23.98
CA PHE A 214 19.89 -1.97 -22.68
C PHE A 214 18.44 -1.49 -22.75
N ILE A 215 18.09 -0.67 -23.75
CA ILE A 215 16.71 -0.19 -23.95
C ILE A 215 15.75 -1.37 -24.17
N LEU A 216 16.16 -2.35 -24.98
CA LEU A 216 15.39 -3.58 -25.20
C LEU A 216 15.20 -4.38 -23.91
N ALA A 217 16.26 -4.55 -23.12
CA ALA A 217 16.20 -5.23 -21.83
C ALA A 217 15.22 -4.54 -20.86
N VAL A 218 15.28 -3.20 -20.76
CA VAL A 218 14.34 -2.41 -19.97
C VAL A 218 12.91 -2.57 -20.48
N TYR A 219 12.69 -2.53 -21.79
CA TYR A 219 11.37 -2.74 -22.38
C TYR A 219 10.78 -4.11 -22.03
N LEU A 220 11.60 -5.17 -22.12
CA LEU A 220 11.21 -6.53 -21.76
C LEU A 220 10.92 -6.65 -20.26
N PHE A 221 11.74 -6.05 -19.41
CA PHE A 221 11.54 -6.03 -17.96
C PHE A 221 10.24 -5.32 -17.57
N VAL A 222 9.98 -4.14 -18.12
CA VAL A 222 8.70 -3.41 -17.91
C VAL A 222 7.53 -4.22 -18.43
N SER A 223 7.69 -4.92 -19.56
CA SER A 223 6.66 -5.81 -20.10
C SER A 223 6.35 -7.00 -19.21
N TYR A 224 7.39 -7.61 -18.63
CA TYR A 224 7.25 -8.67 -17.64
C TYR A 224 6.51 -8.19 -16.39
N LEU A 225 6.91 -7.03 -15.84
CA LEU A 225 6.23 -6.45 -14.68
C LEU A 225 4.76 -6.12 -14.96
N HIS A 226 4.46 -5.58 -16.15
CA HIS A 226 3.09 -5.28 -16.55
C HIS A 226 2.20 -6.54 -16.56
N ARG A 227 2.71 -7.66 -17.10
CA ARG A 227 1.97 -8.95 -17.09
C ARG A 227 1.74 -9.44 -15.66
N LYS A 228 2.77 -9.40 -14.81
CA LYS A 228 2.64 -9.78 -13.39
C LYS A 228 1.60 -8.93 -12.66
N ARG A 229 1.54 -7.63 -12.94
CA ARG A 229 0.56 -6.71 -12.34
C ARG A 229 -0.87 -7.00 -12.78
N GLN A 230 -1.08 -7.34 -14.06
CA GLN A 230 -2.40 -7.74 -14.53
C GLN A 230 -2.91 -8.99 -13.79
N GLN A 231 -2.04 -9.97 -13.52
CA GLN A 231 -2.41 -11.14 -12.73
C GLN A 231 -2.78 -10.79 -11.28
N GLU A 232 -1.99 -9.95 -10.60
CA GLU A 232 -2.32 -9.46 -9.25
C GLU A 232 -3.67 -8.70 -9.22
N TYR A 233 -3.95 -7.88 -10.24
CA TYR A 233 -5.21 -7.14 -10.35
C TYR A 233 -6.43 -8.05 -10.48
N GLN A 234 -6.34 -9.09 -11.31
CA GLN A 234 -7.43 -10.06 -11.48
C GLN A 234 -7.71 -10.86 -10.20
N GLN A 235 -6.67 -11.22 -9.44
CA GLN A 235 -6.82 -11.89 -8.14
C GLN A 235 -7.54 -10.99 -7.11
N LEU A 236 -7.17 -9.71 -7.03
CA LEU A 236 -7.82 -8.75 -6.13
C LEU A 236 -9.29 -8.50 -6.50
N LEU A 237 -9.63 -8.52 -7.79
CA LEU A 237 -11.02 -8.42 -8.25
C LEU A 237 -11.87 -9.64 -7.86
N GLN A 238 -11.29 -10.85 -7.87
CA GLN A 238 -11.98 -12.06 -7.42
C GLN A 238 -12.26 -12.01 -5.92
N VAL A 239 -11.29 -11.58 -5.11
CA VAL A 239 -11.46 -11.43 -3.65
C VAL A 239 -12.51 -10.38 -3.29
N LYS A 240 -12.65 -9.29 -4.07
CA LYS A 240 -13.71 -8.29 -3.83
C LYS A 240 -15.13 -8.80 -4.14
N ARG A 241 -15.26 -9.83 -4.98
CA ARG A 241 -16.57 -10.35 -5.43
C ARG A 241 -17.15 -11.40 -4.47
N VAL A 242 -16.29 -12.06 -3.69
CA VAL A 242 -16.66 -12.99 -2.62
C VAL A 242 -17.07 -12.19 -1.39
#